data_AF-A0A8H3H9F2-F1
#
_entry.id   AF-A0A8H3H9F2-F1
#
_cell.length_a   1.000
_cell.length_b   1.000
_cell.length_c   1.000
_cell.angle_alpha   90.00
_cell.angle_beta   90.00
_cell.angle_gamma   90.00
#
_symmetry.space_group_name_H-M   'P 1'
#
loop_
_entity.id
_entity.type
_entity.pdbx_description
1 polymer ?
#
loop_
_entity_poly.entity_id
_entity_poly.type
_entity_poly.pdbx_seq_one_letter_code
_entity_poly.pdbx_strand_id
1 'polypeptide(L)'
;MLRKLRDKGYLFGVRIDSNNGPRRGVRPVAQYTSTPPPPIQETNNIESEVVITGNSRDTNYAHTGWLLSAISDESPWTRTRIARNNNQVILGSRSITKYVMIQKLRVDLSLKDLSPVPELERDFREALNQPTRFEKANGVYGVFDHWGDVIPLVFDIGISLVVTDSEPVAKNYLTDRSYLGLQKLSMSVTARPSTRGGDPATLQSEDNIKAWFGKPVPLSQWEQVRVIKAAPLTLILSNELQSQLARLHQSLTTYCPATTSAITSSGTSFDGASHAFDTVSNVAVNSNGHHIKSISITYTTQPSPMIYGIERRTNNEFELLGGEHITDVLAWKDHNGVCGIQLSTSQGRISKHFGSAGGSPEIMRSSGGCLSGVSGIIQTGIIHDLQTIWRHDVQGSGLTGDRESSQYLGGMGGIPFNDWPFVKHSDSVHIGRILVKCGSLIDGIQITYRDFGSGGNDPTSRKANYHGGSGGHERFFNLAPNEHIVTITGRHKGYIDQLRFVTNTGKALKFQVY
;
A
#
# COMPACT_ATOMS: atom_id res chain seq x y z
N MET A 1 -17.31 -26.81 32.00
CA MET A 1 -17.24 -26.39 30.59
C MET A 1 -16.61 -25.00 30.43
N LEU A 2 -17.12 -23.97 31.13
CA LEU A 2 -16.54 -22.61 31.16
C LEU A 2 -15.04 -22.53 31.51
N ARG A 3 -14.57 -23.32 32.48
CA ARG A 3 -13.13 -23.39 32.81
C ARG A 3 -12.31 -23.88 31.62
N LYS A 4 -12.80 -24.90 30.88
CA LYS A 4 -12.19 -25.36 29.62
C LYS A 4 -12.31 -24.36 28.48
N LEU A 5 -13.34 -23.50 28.45
CA LEU A 5 -13.43 -22.39 27.49
C LEU A 5 -12.37 -21.31 27.78
N ARG A 6 -12.07 -21.06 29.06
CA ARG A 6 -10.91 -20.25 29.48
C ARG A 6 -9.58 -20.95 29.15
N ASP A 7 -9.46 -22.24 29.45
CA ASP A 7 -8.19 -23.00 29.32
C ASP A 7 -7.85 -23.35 27.86
N LYS A 8 -8.85 -23.60 26.99
CA LYS A 8 -8.64 -23.74 25.53
C LYS A 8 -8.45 -22.38 24.83
N GLY A 9 -8.71 -21.31 25.58
CA GLY A 9 -8.77 -19.89 25.24
C GLY A 9 -9.30 -19.57 23.84
N TYR A 10 -10.45 -18.94 23.79
CA TYR A 10 -11.05 -18.48 22.54
C TYR A 10 -10.94 -16.96 22.36
N LEU A 11 -10.36 -16.28 23.36
CA LEU A 11 -10.08 -14.84 23.36
C LEU A 11 -8.69 -14.55 22.77
N PHE A 12 -8.36 -15.19 21.64
CA PHE A 12 -7.12 -14.94 20.90
C PHE A 12 -7.45 -14.05 19.71
N GLY A 13 -6.52 -13.17 19.38
CA GLY A 13 -6.61 -12.46 18.12
C GLY A 13 -6.30 -13.43 16.98
N VAL A 14 -6.92 -13.16 15.85
CA VAL A 14 -6.79 -13.93 14.62
C VAL A 14 -6.33 -12.98 13.54
N ARG A 15 -5.25 -13.35 12.88
CA ARG A 15 -4.72 -12.65 11.73
C ARG A 15 -5.48 -13.05 10.48
N ILE A 16 -6.01 -12.06 9.76
CA ILE A 16 -6.88 -12.24 8.60
C ILE A 16 -6.31 -11.63 7.29
N ASP A 17 -5.02 -11.34 7.23
CA ASP A 17 -4.40 -10.72 6.05
C ASP A 17 -3.87 -11.71 5.00
N SER A 18 -3.66 -12.98 5.36
CA SER A 18 -2.96 -13.96 4.51
C SER A 18 -3.91 -14.69 3.55
N ASN A 19 -3.41 -15.01 2.35
CA ASN A 19 -4.08 -15.92 1.43
C ASN A 19 -4.21 -17.35 1.97
N ASN A 20 -3.40 -17.77 2.95
CA ASN A 20 -3.42 -19.14 3.49
C ASN A 20 -4.56 -19.41 4.50
N GLY A 21 -5.47 -18.45 4.67
CA GLY A 21 -6.53 -18.51 5.67
C GLY A 21 -6.16 -17.81 6.98
N PRO A 22 -7.12 -17.79 7.93
CA PRO A 22 -6.96 -17.11 9.21
C PRO A 22 -5.94 -17.84 10.10
N ARG A 23 -5.06 -17.08 10.73
CA ARG A 23 -4.02 -17.60 11.64
C ARG A 23 -4.30 -17.14 13.07
N ARG A 24 -4.56 -18.10 13.96
CA ARG A 24 -4.76 -17.82 15.38
C ARG A 24 -3.43 -17.39 16.02
N GLY A 25 -3.46 -16.31 16.79
CA GLY A 25 -2.33 -15.86 17.59
C GLY A 25 -2.02 -16.82 18.76
N VAL A 26 -0.81 -16.72 19.30
CA VAL A 26 -0.36 -17.59 20.41
C VAL A 26 -0.68 -17.03 21.80
N ARG A 27 -1.18 -15.79 21.88
CA ARG A 27 -1.49 -15.10 23.14
C ARG A 27 -2.95 -14.66 23.21
N PRO A 28 -3.60 -14.75 24.39
CA PRO A 28 -4.92 -14.17 24.58
C PRO A 28 -4.82 -12.66 24.42
N VAL A 29 -5.75 -12.06 23.68
CA VAL A 29 -5.80 -10.61 23.44
C VAL A 29 -6.80 -9.90 24.35
N ALA A 30 -7.73 -10.66 24.93
CA ALA A 30 -8.78 -10.12 25.78
C ALA A 30 -9.05 -11.00 27.01
N GLN A 31 -9.66 -10.38 28.01
CA GLN A 31 -10.22 -11.01 29.19
C GLN A 31 -11.72 -10.74 29.22
N TYR A 32 -12.48 -11.73 29.69
CA TYR A 32 -13.92 -11.59 29.89
C TYR A 32 -14.18 -10.94 31.25
N THR A 33 -14.82 -9.77 31.25
CA THR A 33 -15.02 -8.91 32.44
C THR A 33 -16.42 -8.99 33.03
N SER A 34 -17.39 -9.53 32.31
CA SER A 34 -18.74 -9.68 32.84
C SER A 34 -18.78 -10.65 34.02
N THR A 35 -19.62 -10.33 35.00
CA THR A 35 -19.96 -11.23 36.11
C THR A 35 -20.75 -12.46 35.66
N PRO A 36 -21.80 -12.37 34.81
CA PRO A 36 -22.46 -13.56 34.29
C PRO A 36 -21.53 -14.31 33.32
N PRO A 37 -21.61 -15.64 33.22
CA PRO A 37 -20.87 -16.37 32.20
C PRO A 37 -21.31 -15.95 30.80
N PRO A 38 -20.42 -16.06 29.78
CA PRO A 38 -20.79 -15.79 28.40
C PRO A 38 -22.01 -16.63 27.97
N PRO A 39 -22.94 -16.06 27.19
CA PRO A 39 -24.04 -16.80 26.59
C PRO A 39 -23.52 -18.00 25.81
N ILE A 40 -23.86 -19.20 26.30
CA ILE A 40 -23.53 -20.47 25.65
C ILE A 40 -24.85 -21.18 25.39
N GLN A 41 -25.12 -21.47 24.12
CA GLN A 41 -26.25 -22.28 23.71
C GLN A 41 -25.76 -23.68 23.37
N GLU A 42 -26.23 -24.70 24.08
CA GLU A 42 -26.01 -26.08 23.69
C GLU A 42 -26.95 -26.43 22.53
N THR A 43 -26.39 -27.01 21.47
CA THR A 43 -27.14 -27.51 20.33
C THR A 43 -26.61 -28.88 19.94
N ASN A 44 -27.37 -29.62 19.13
CA ASN A 44 -26.89 -30.87 18.53
C ASN A 44 -27.34 -30.96 17.06
N ASN A 45 -27.49 -29.79 16.44
CA ASN A 45 -28.01 -29.69 15.10
C ASN A 45 -26.93 -30.05 14.10
N ILE A 46 -27.31 -30.82 13.09
CA ILE A 46 -26.48 -31.04 11.91
C ILE A 46 -26.83 -29.95 10.91
N GLU A 47 -25.85 -29.13 10.57
CA GLU A 47 -25.99 -28.05 9.60
C GLU A 47 -25.12 -28.33 8.37
N SER A 48 -25.62 -27.94 7.20
CA SER A 48 -24.89 -27.98 5.94
C SER A 48 -24.98 -26.62 5.27
N GLU A 49 -23.85 -26.12 4.78
CA GLU A 49 -23.80 -24.85 4.07
C GLU A 49 -22.87 -24.97 2.86
N VAL A 50 -23.12 -24.12 1.86
CA VAL A 50 -22.33 -24.03 0.63
C VAL A 50 -21.96 -22.57 0.42
N VAL A 51 -20.66 -22.30 0.30
CA VAL A 51 -20.12 -20.96 0.10
C VAL A 51 -19.39 -20.91 -1.23
N ILE A 52 -19.71 -19.93 -2.06
CA ILE A 52 -19.05 -19.68 -3.35
C ILE A 52 -18.14 -18.47 -3.19
N THR A 53 -16.87 -18.63 -3.55
CA THR A 53 -15.83 -17.62 -3.36
C THR A 53 -15.19 -17.23 -4.70
N GLY A 54 -14.84 -15.95 -4.83
CA GLY A 54 -14.28 -15.38 -6.06
C GLY A 54 -12.76 -15.29 -6.10
N ASN A 55 -12.08 -15.53 -4.98
CA ASN A 55 -10.62 -15.46 -4.87
C ASN A 55 -10.08 -16.50 -3.88
N SER A 56 -8.78 -16.74 -3.92
CA SER A 56 -8.10 -17.76 -3.11
C SER A 56 -8.15 -17.47 -1.61
N ARG A 57 -8.07 -16.19 -1.21
CA ARG A 57 -8.20 -15.77 0.19
C ARG A 57 -9.55 -16.21 0.71
N ASP A 58 -10.66 -15.67 0.20
CA ASP A 58 -12.00 -15.98 0.67
C ASP A 58 -12.28 -17.49 0.67
N THR A 59 -11.78 -18.20 -0.35
CA THR A 59 -11.84 -19.67 -0.43
C THR A 59 -11.19 -20.34 0.79
N ASN A 60 -9.97 -19.94 1.14
CA ASN A 60 -9.26 -20.52 2.28
C ASN A 60 -9.90 -20.13 3.62
N TYR A 61 -10.54 -18.95 3.73
CA TYR A 61 -11.27 -18.54 4.94
C TYR A 61 -12.53 -19.38 5.10
N ALA A 62 -13.35 -19.50 4.05
CA ALA A 62 -14.50 -20.38 4.03
C ALA A 62 -14.10 -21.84 4.33
N HIS A 63 -12.99 -22.32 3.76
CA HIS A 63 -12.46 -23.66 4.03
C HIS A 63 -12.12 -23.88 5.52
N THR A 64 -11.69 -22.83 6.22
CA THR A 64 -11.43 -22.88 7.67
C THR A 64 -12.67 -22.64 8.55
N GLY A 65 -13.87 -22.56 7.96
CA GLY A 65 -15.12 -22.32 8.67
C GLY A 65 -15.41 -20.86 8.98
N TRP A 66 -14.71 -19.90 8.36
CA TRP A 66 -15.02 -18.49 8.54
C TRP A 66 -16.08 -18.05 7.53
N LEU A 67 -17.19 -17.48 8.02
CA LEU A 67 -18.15 -16.82 7.14
C LEU A 67 -17.51 -15.58 6.53
N LEU A 68 -17.82 -15.28 5.26
CA LEU A 68 -17.32 -14.09 4.59
C LEU A 68 -17.80 -12.80 5.28
N SER A 69 -18.99 -12.84 5.89
CA SER A 69 -19.51 -11.76 6.73
C SER A 69 -18.71 -11.55 8.02
N ALA A 70 -17.98 -12.56 8.51
CA ALA A 70 -17.14 -12.41 9.70
C ALA A 70 -15.87 -11.59 9.41
N ILE A 71 -15.49 -11.46 8.14
CA ILE A 71 -14.32 -10.70 7.68
C ILE A 71 -14.71 -9.48 6.83
N SER A 72 -15.99 -9.11 6.73
CA SER A 72 -16.40 -7.91 5.97
C SER A 72 -16.03 -6.60 6.68
N ASP A 73 -16.09 -6.62 8.02
CA ASP A 73 -15.86 -5.45 8.86
C ASP A 73 -14.38 -5.33 9.26
N GLU A 74 -13.50 -5.30 8.26
CA GLU A 74 -12.06 -5.19 8.48
C GLU A 74 -11.69 -3.80 9.02
N SER A 75 -10.74 -3.77 9.95
CA SER A 75 -10.16 -2.50 10.38
C SER A 75 -9.46 -1.80 9.20
N PRO A 76 -9.41 -0.45 9.18
CA PRO A 76 -8.64 0.27 8.15
C PRO A 76 -7.17 -0.19 8.10
N TRP A 77 -6.60 -0.54 9.24
CA TRP A 77 -5.24 -1.08 9.35
C TRP A 77 -5.07 -2.43 8.66
N THR A 78 -6.01 -3.34 8.89
CA THR A 78 -6.03 -4.67 8.27
C THR A 78 -6.16 -4.54 6.76
N ARG A 79 -7.07 -3.69 6.28
CA ARG A 79 -7.26 -3.42 4.85
C ARG A 79 -6.00 -2.85 4.20
N THR A 80 -5.39 -1.83 4.81
CA THR A 80 -4.12 -1.24 4.33
C THR A 80 -3.01 -2.29 4.28
N ARG A 81 -2.90 -3.15 5.31
CA ARG A 81 -1.89 -4.21 5.34
C ARG A 81 -2.12 -5.27 4.26
N ILE A 82 -3.38 -5.65 4.02
CA ILE A 82 -3.76 -6.54 2.93
C ILE A 82 -3.32 -5.94 1.59
N ALA A 83 -3.63 -4.66 1.34
CA ALA A 83 -3.22 -3.97 0.11
C ALA A 83 -1.68 -3.91 -0.05
N ARG A 84 -0.95 -3.75 1.06
CA ARG A 84 0.52 -3.74 1.08
C ARG A 84 1.14 -5.12 0.81
N ASN A 85 0.60 -6.19 1.42
CA ASN A 85 1.20 -7.52 1.39
C ASN A 85 0.73 -8.37 0.20
N ASN A 86 -0.48 -8.13 -0.30
CA ASN A 86 -1.03 -8.90 -1.42
C ASN A 86 -0.50 -8.36 -2.74
N ASN A 87 0.74 -8.70 -3.06
CA ASN A 87 1.28 -8.50 -4.40
C ASN A 87 0.55 -9.30 -5.48
N GLN A 88 -0.30 -10.27 -5.12
CA GLN A 88 -1.11 -11.04 -6.06
C GLN A 88 -2.40 -11.49 -5.37
N VAL A 89 -3.46 -10.67 -5.42
CA VAL A 89 -4.80 -11.25 -5.47
C VAL A 89 -4.88 -11.92 -6.84
N ILE A 90 -4.40 -13.17 -6.91
CA ILE A 90 -4.64 -13.98 -8.10
C ILE A 90 -6.16 -14.04 -8.20
N LEU A 91 -6.73 -13.43 -9.23
CA LEU A 91 -8.11 -13.72 -9.64
C LEU A 91 -8.14 -15.22 -9.99
N GLY A 92 -8.35 -16.02 -8.96
CA GLY A 92 -8.45 -17.46 -9.09
C GLY A 92 -9.79 -17.82 -9.69
N SER A 93 -9.83 -18.97 -10.35
CA SER A 93 -11.08 -19.65 -10.70
C SER A 93 -11.98 -19.69 -9.47
N ARG A 94 -13.25 -19.31 -9.64
CA ARG A 94 -14.26 -19.37 -8.57
C ARG A 94 -14.23 -20.75 -7.93
N SER A 95 -14.37 -20.80 -6.61
CA SER A 95 -14.34 -22.04 -5.84
C SER A 95 -15.65 -22.22 -5.09
N ILE A 96 -16.01 -23.47 -4.84
CA ILE A 96 -17.13 -23.80 -3.95
C ILE A 96 -16.58 -24.57 -2.76
N THR A 97 -16.96 -24.12 -1.56
CA THR A 97 -16.71 -24.81 -0.30
C THR A 97 -18.04 -25.31 0.26
N LYS A 98 -18.17 -26.63 0.45
CA LYS A 98 -19.28 -27.22 1.20
C LYS A 98 -18.76 -27.68 2.54
N TYR A 99 -19.48 -27.35 3.60
CA TYR A 99 -19.20 -27.88 4.92
C TYR A 99 -20.46 -28.45 5.54
N VAL A 100 -20.25 -29.54 6.27
CA VAL A 100 -21.26 -30.17 7.13
C VAL A 100 -20.67 -30.22 8.53
N MET A 101 -21.46 -29.81 9.52
CA MET A 101 -21.01 -29.76 10.89
C MET A 101 -22.09 -30.20 11.86
N ILE A 102 -21.65 -30.74 12.99
CA ILE A 102 -22.48 -30.86 14.18
C ILE A 102 -22.08 -29.74 15.11
N GLN A 103 -22.98 -28.79 15.26
CA GLN A 103 -22.85 -27.77 16.26
C GLN A 103 -23.16 -28.39 17.62
N LYS A 104 -22.24 -28.24 18.57
CA LYS A 104 -22.40 -28.69 19.96
C LYS A 104 -22.66 -27.51 20.88
N LEU A 105 -21.93 -26.43 20.66
CA LEU A 105 -22.10 -25.17 21.39
C LEU A 105 -22.07 -24.01 20.40
N ARG A 106 -22.91 -23.00 20.66
CA ARG A 106 -22.71 -21.65 20.17
C ARG A 106 -22.19 -20.80 21.32
N VAL A 107 -21.13 -20.06 21.06
CA VAL A 107 -20.63 -19.02 21.95
C VAL A 107 -20.95 -17.67 21.32
N ASP A 108 -21.59 -16.80 22.09
CA ASP A 108 -21.92 -15.43 21.68
C ASP A 108 -21.31 -14.44 22.68
N LEU A 109 -20.26 -13.73 22.26
CA LEU A 109 -19.54 -12.75 23.05
C LEU A 109 -19.95 -11.34 22.65
N SER A 110 -20.30 -10.52 23.64
CA SER A 110 -20.46 -9.09 23.48
C SER A 110 -19.12 -8.38 23.62
N LEU A 111 -18.83 -7.41 22.75
CA LEU A 111 -17.65 -6.54 22.89
C LEU A 111 -17.62 -5.81 24.24
N LYS A 112 -18.78 -5.50 24.84
CA LYS A 112 -18.88 -4.80 26.12
C LYS A 112 -18.40 -5.65 27.30
N ASP A 113 -18.39 -6.97 27.14
CA ASP A 113 -17.96 -7.92 28.16
C ASP A 113 -16.48 -8.29 28.01
N LEU A 114 -15.76 -7.65 27.09
CA LEU A 114 -14.35 -7.88 26.81
C LEU A 114 -13.51 -6.67 27.21
N SER A 115 -12.36 -6.94 27.81
CA SER A 115 -11.33 -5.95 28.10
C SER A 115 -10.00 -6.45 27.53
N PRO A 116 -9.15 -5.59 26.94
CA PRO A 116 -7.91 -6.02 26.35
C PRO A 116 -6.94 -6.46 27.45
N VAL A 117 -6.06 -7.41 27.16
CA VAL A 117 -4.96 -7.71 28.08
C VAL A 117 -4.01 -6.51 28.17
N PRO A 118 -3.44 -6.17 29.34
CA PRO A 118 -2.59 -5.00 29.51
C PRO A 118 -1.38 -4.96 28.55
N GLU A 119 -0.84 -6.12 28.20
CA GLU A 119 0.28 -6.25 27.27
C GLU A 119 -0.08 -5.79 25.86
N LEU A 120 -1.31 -6.04 25.40
CA LEU A 120 -1.78 -5.60 24.10
C LEU A 120 -1.82 -4.06 24.03
N GLU A 121 -2.39 -3.42 25.05
CA GLU A 121 -2.45 -1.96 25.10
C GLU A 121 -1.06 -1.33 25.20
N ARG A 122 -0.17 -1.94 25.99
CA ARG A 122 1.23 -1.48 26.11
C ARG A 122 1.92 -1.51 24.75
N ASP A 123 1.79 -2.59 24.00
CA ASP A 123 2.46 -2.74 22.71
C ASP A 123 1.91 -1.73 21.67
N PHE A 124 0.60 -1.42 21.70
CA PHE A 124 0.04 -0.32 20.90
C PHE A 124 0.58 1.05 21.32
N ARG A 125 0.70 1.33 22.62
CA ARG A 125 1.27 2.60 23.13
C ARG A 125 2.73 2.75 22.70
N GLU A 126 3.52 1.70 22.80
CA GLU A 126 4.91 1.68 22.37
C GLU A 126 5.04 1.95 20.86
N ALA A 127 4.18 1.32 20.05
CA ALA A 127 4.11 1.59 18.61
C ALA A 127 3.73 3.06 18.32
N LEU A 128 2.77 3.63 19.03
CA LEU A 128 2.33 5.01 18.83
C LEU A 128 3.34 6.08 19.30
N ASN A 129 4.29 5.68 20.17
CA ASN A 129 5.36 6.53 20.70
C ASN A 129 6.62 6.57 19.82
N GLN A 130 6.65 5.85 18.68
CA GLN A 130 7.76 5.92 17.73
C GLN A 130 7.93 7.34 17.15
N PRO A 131 9.14 7.75 16.71
CA PRO A 131 9.40 9.16 16.38
C PRO A 131 8.70 9.62 15.09
N THR A 132 8.72 8.82 14.03
CA THR A 132 8.16 9.21 12.73
C THR A 132 6.79 8.58 12.46
N ARG A 133 6.01 9.18 11.53
CA ARG A 133 4.72 8.61 11.08
C ARG A 133 4.87 7.19 10.54
N PHE A 134 5.93 6.95 9.77
CA PHE A 134 6.24 5.63 9.22
C PHE A 134 6.54 4.62 10.33
N GLU A 135 7.43 4.93 11.28
CA GLU A 135 7.78 4.00 12.36
C GLU A 135 6.57 3.70 13.25
N LYS A 136 5.71 4.70 13.51
CA LYS A 136 4.44 4.47 14.22
C LYS A 136 3.55 3.48 13.49
N ALA A 137 3.33 3.69 12.18
CA ALA A 137 2.52 2.79 11.36
C ALA A 137 3.11 1.37 11.33
N ASN A 138 4.42 1.27 11.14
CA ASN A 138 5.13 -0.01 11.11
C ASN A 138 5.07 -0.74 12.46
N GLY A 139 5.23 -0.02 13.57
CA GLY A 139 5.02 -0.54 14.90
C GLY A 139 3.61 -1.10 15.08
N VAL A 140 2.59 -0.35 14.65
CA VAL A 140 1.18 -0.78 14.71
C VAL A 140 0.96 -2.05 13.88
N TYR A 141 1.52 -2.14 12.67
CA TYR A 141 1.46 -3.37 11.88
C TYR A 141 2.15 -4.54 12.58
N GLY A 142 3.26 -4.31 13.28
CA GLY A 142 3.94 -5.29 14.11
C GLY A 142 3.05 -5.80 15.25
N VAL A 143 2.30 -4.91 15.91
CA VAL A 143 1.31 -5.31 16.93
C VAL A 143 0.24 -6.21 16.31
N PHE A 144 -0.35 -5.84 15.17
CA PHE A 144 -1.33 -6.69 14.48
C PHE A 144 -0.73 -8.00 13.95
N ASP A 145 0.56 -8.04 13.62
CA ASP A 145 1.27 -9.25 13.19
C ASP A 145 1.39 -10.23 14.36
N HIS A 146 1.71 -9.72 15.54
CA HIS A 146 1.91 -10.48 16.77
C HIS A 146 0.60 -10.92 17.44
N TRP A 147 -0.37 -10.02 17.52
CA TRP A 147 -1.60 -10.22 18.30
C TRP A 147 -2.79 -10.66 17.45
N GLY A 148 -2.80 -10.38 16.13
CA GLY A 148 -3.91 -10.65 15.22
C GLY A 148 -4.70 -9.38 14.87
N ASP A 149 -5.57 -9.49 13.88
CA ASP A 149 -6.40 -8.39 13.34
C ASP A 149 -7.76 -8.26 14.01
N VAL A 150 -8.36 -9.41 14.33
CA VAL A 150 -9.75 -9.51 14.79
C VAL A 150 -9.85 -10.47 15.97
N ILE A 151 -10.92 -10.36 16.74
CA ILE A 151 -11.32 -11.32 17.76
C ILE A 151 -12.66 -11.97 17.35
N PRO A 152 -12.77 -13.31 17.32
CA PRO A 152 -14.06 -13.98 17.11
C PRO A 152 -15.03 -13.64 18.24
N LEU A 153 -16.25 -13.23 17.88
CA LEU A 153 -17.31 -12.89 18.82
C LEU A 153 -18.41 -13.94 18.86
N VAL A 154 -18.85 -14.39 17.67
CA VAL A 154 -19.87 -15.43 17.55
C VAL A 154 -19.28 -16.58 16.76
N PHE A 155 -19.20 -17.74 17.39
CA PHE A 155 -18.61 -18.92 16.80
C PHE A 155 -19.21 -20.20 17.36
N ASP A 156 -19.09 -21.26 16.58
CA ASP A 156 -19.60 -22.57 16.93
C ASP A 156 -18.44 -23.52 17.27
N ILE A 157 -18.67 -24.30 18.32
CA ILE A 157 -17.80 -25.39 18.74
C ILE A 157 -18.51 -26.71 18.44
N GLY A 158 -17.76 -27.66 17.91
CA GLY A 158 -18.27 -28.98 17.59
C GLY A 158 -17.32 -29.73 16.68
N ILE A 159 -17.88 -30.30 15.62
CA ILE A 159 -17.15 -31.11 14.65
C ILE A 159 -17.60 -30.73 13.24
N SER A 160 -16.67 -30.63 12.29
CA SER A 160 -17.00 -30.34 10.90
C SER A 160 -16.17 -31.15 9.92
N LEU A 161 -16.79 -31.45 8.77
CA LEU A 161 -16.16 -31.92 7.55
C LEU A 161 -16.35 -30.84 6.49
N VAL A 162 -15.24 -30.36 5.93
CA VAL A 162 -15.21 -29.30 4.92
C VAL A 162 -14.55 -29.84 3.66
N VAL A 163 -15.14 -29.55 2.50
CA VAL A 163 -14.55 -29.89 1.21
C VAL A 163 -14.65 -28.68 0.30
N THR A 164 -13.51 -28.33 -0.30
CA THR A 164 -13.40 -27.21 -1.23
C THR A 164 -12.84 -27.68 -2.56
N ASP A 165 -13.45 -27.24 -3.65
CA ASP A 165 -12.97 -27.51 -5.03
C ASP A 165 -13.31 -26.32 -5.95
N SER A 166 -12.81 -26.36 -7.18
CA SER A 166 -13.15 -25.40 -8.23
C SER A 166 -14.65 -25.44 -8.57
N GLU A 167 -15.23 -24.30 -8.91
CA GLU A 167 -16.67 -24.18 -9.21
C GLU A 167 -17.15 -25.14 -10.33
N PRO A 168 -16.44 -25.30 -11.47
CA PRO A 168 -16.88 -26.21 -12.53
C PRO A 168 -16.94 -27.67 -12.08
N VAL A 169 -15.98 -28.11 -11.27
CA VAL A 169 -15.92 -29.48 -10.76
C VAL A 169 -16.96 -29.67 -9.66
N ALA A 170 -17.03 -28.76 -8.70
CA ALA A 170 -17.94 -28.84 -7.58
C ALA A 170 -19.42 -28.84 -7.98
N LYS A 171 -19.80 -28.07 -9.01
CA LYS A 171 -21.19 -28.05 -9.52
C LYS A 171 -21.70 -29.41 -9.97
N ASN A 172 -20.83 -30.30 -10.44
CA ASN A 172 -21.22 -31.65 -10.86
C ASN A 172 -21.64 -32.54 -9.67
N TYR A 173 -21.22 -32.19 -8.46
CA TYR A 173 -21.44 -32.99 -7.25
C TYR A 173 -22.43 -32.35 -6.26
N LEU A 174 -22.68 -31.05 -6.40
CA LEU A 174 -23.46 -30.24 -5.45
C LEU A 174 -24.91 -29.96 -5.90
N THR A 175 -25.38 -30.61 -6.98
CA THR A 175 -26.79 -30.50 -7.45
C THR A 175 -27.80 -31.01 -6.42
N ASP A 176 -27.37 -31.85 -5.47
CA ASP A 176 -28.21 -32.37 -4.40
C ASP A 176 -27.75 -31.82 -3.03
N ARG A 177 -28.71 -31.31 -2.24
CA ARG A 177 -28.48 -30.81 -0.87
C ARG A 177 -28.10 -31.93 0.10
N SER A 178 -28.19 -33.19 -0.31
CA SER A 178 -27.84 -34.34 0.51
C SER A 178 -26.34 -34.42 0.87
N TYR A 179 -26.04 -35.18 1.93
CA TYR A 179 -24.66 -35.51 2.36
C TYR A 179 -23.87 -36.26 1.28
N LEU A 180 -24.57 -36.94 0.34
CA LEU A 180 -23.98 -37.74 -0.73
C LEU A 180 -23.11 -36.90 -1.69
N GLY A 181 -23.44 -35.61 -1.86
CA GLY A 181 -22.63 -34.71 -2.68
C GLY A 181 -21.23 -34.45 -2.09
N LEU A 182 -21.07 -34.54 -0.77
CA LEU A 182 -19.81 -34.26 -0.07
C LEU A 182 -18.79 -35.38 -0.26
N GLN A 183 -19.28 -36.62 -0.27
CA GLN A 183 -18.51 -37.82 -0.54
C GLN A 183 -17.96 -37.82 -1.98
N LYS A 184 -18.83 -37.59 -2.97
CA LYS A 184 -18.40 -37.49 -4.38
C LYS A 184 -17.43 -36.34 -4.61
N LEU A 185 -17.65 -35.20 -3.94
CA LEU A 185 -16.72 -34.08 -3.98
C LEU A 185 -15.36 -34.45 -3.37
N SER A 186 -15.32 -35.17 -2.25
CA SER A 186 -14.06 -35.61 -1.63
C SER A 186 -13.25 -36.61 -2.46
N MET A 187 -13.90 -37.31 -3.40
CA MET A 187 -13.23 -38.20 -4.36
C MET A 187 -12.66 -37.46 -5.58
N SER A 188 -12.97 -36.18 -5.76
CA SER A 188 -12.36 -35.36 -6.79
C SER A 188 -10.86 -35.25 -6.55
N VAL A 189 -10.05 -35.44 -7.60
CA VAL A 189 -8.58 -35.32 -7.54
C VAL A 189 -8.14 -33.93 -7.10
N THR A 190 -8.97 -32.91 -7.35
CA THR A 190 -8.67 -31.51 -7.03
C THR A 190 -9.32 -31.02 -5.74
N ALA A 191 -10.16 -31.83 -5.11
CA ALA A 191 -10.82 -31.46 -3.87
C ALA A 191 -9.84 -31.44 -2.70
N ARG A 192 -10.08 -30.49 -1.79
CA ARG A 192 -9.35 -30.34 -0.54
C ARG A 192 -10.30 -30.68 0.61
N PRO A 193 -10.33 -31.93 1.09
CA PRO A 193 -11.08 -32.29 2.29
C PRO A 193 -10.30 -31.90 3.55
N SER A 194 -11.00 -31.40 4.56
CA SER A 194 -10.46 -31.20 5.90
C SER A 194 -11.51 -31.49 6.97
N THR A 195 -11.05 -31.90 8.14
CA THR A 195 -11.89 -32.12 9.31
C THR A 195 -11.44 -31.23 10.45
N ARG A 196 -12.37 -30.86 11.32
CA ARG A 196 -12.09 -30.19 12.60
C ARG A 196 -12.88 -30.86 13.69
N GLY A 197 -12.18 -31.20 14.77
CA GLY A 197 -12.69 -32.06 15.82
C GLY A 197 -13.01 -33.49 15.36
N GLY A 198 -13.45 -34.31 16.32
CA GLY A 198 -13.67 -35.74 16.12
C GLY A 198 -12.36 -36.53 15.89
N ASP A 199 -12.48 -37.81 15.54
CA ASP A 199 -11.35 -38.66 15.15
C ASP A 199 -11.33 -38.83 13.62
N PRO A 200 -10.37 -38.21 12.90
CA PRO A 200 -10.25 -38.34 11.45
C PRO A 200 -10.01 -39.79 11.00
N ALA A 201 -9.37 -40.63 11.82
CA ALA A 201 -9.04 -42.01 11.45
C ALA A 201 -10.28 -42.89 11.26
N THR A 202 -11.44 -42.43 11.73
CA THR A 202 -12.72 -43.14 11.61
C THR A 202 -13.50 -42.81 10.33
N LEU A 203 -13.01 -41.86 9.51
CA LEU A 203 -13.54 -41.56 8.17
C LEU A 203 -12.86 -42.47 7.12
N GLN A 204 -13.25 -43.75 7.06
CA GLN A 204 -12.62 -44.72 6.13
C GLN A 204 -13.51 -45.17 4.96
N SER A 205 -14.82 -44.88 4.94
CA SER A 205 -15.70 -45.27 3.81
C SER A 205 -16.98 -44.43 3.68
N GLU A 206 -17.70 -44.61 2.57
CA GLU A 206 -18.92 -43.88 2.18
C GLU A 206 -20.06 -43.96 3.21
N ASP A 207 -20.34 -45.16 3.75
CA ASP A 207 -21.36 -45.37 4.78
C ASP A 207 -20.99 -44.72 6.14
N ASN A 208 -19.73 -44.32 6.30
CA ASN A 208 -19.21 -43.83 7.57
C ASN A 208 -19.44 -42.34 7.81
N ILE A 209 -19.74 -41.47 6.84
CA ILE A 209 -19.90 -40.02 7.16
C ILE A 209 -21.12 -39.79 8.06
N LYS A 210 -22.26 -40.39 7.72
CA LYS A 210 -23.49 -40.31 8.55
C LYS A 210 -23.27 -41.02 9.89
N ALA A 211 -22.61 -42.18 9.88
CA ALA A 211 -22.27 -42.90 11.10
C ALA A 211 -21.28 -42.12 11.98
N TRP A 212 -20.34 -41.40 11.39
CA TRP A 212 -19.34 -40.56 12.05
C TRP A 212 -20.00 -39.39 12.76
N PHE A 213 -20.91 -38.70 12.07
CA PHE A 213 -21.75 -37.68 12.68
C PHE A 213 -22.70 -38.26 13.76
N GLY A 214 -23.13 -39.52 13.62
CA GLY A 214 -23.93 -40.21 14.63
C GLY A 214 -23.15 -40.67 15.87
N LYS A 215 -21.81 -40.76 15.81
CA LYS A 215 -21.00 -41.23 16.94
C LYS A 215 -20.89 -40.15 18.02
N PRO A 216 -21.02 -40.52 19.31
CA PRO A 216 -20.76 -39.60 20.40
C PRO A 216 -19.28 -39.20 20.39
N VAL A 217 -19.02 -37.89 20.35
CA VAL A 217 -17.65 -37.36 20.29
C VAL A 217 -17.28 -36.73 21.62
N PRO A 218 -16.16 -37.15 22.24
CA PRO A 218 -15.69 -36.61 23.50
C PRO A 218 -15.46 -35.09 23.46
N LEU A 219 -15.72 -34.40 24.58
CA LEU A 219 -15.49 -32.97 24.74
C LEU A 219 -14.05 -32.53 24.44
N SER A 220 -13.06 -33.42 24.61
CA SER A 220 -11.66 -33.15 24.28
C SER A 220 -11.48 -32.88 22.79
N GLN A 221 -12.24 -33.56 21.94
CA GLN A 221 -12.20 -33.49 20.48
C GLN A 221 -13.11 -32.40 19.89
N TRP A 222 -13.76 -31.58 20.71
CA TRP A 222 -14.53 -30.45 20.20
C TRP A 222 -13.61 -29.27 19.88
N GLU A 223 -13.81 -28.69 18.70
CA GLU A 223 -13.02 -27.58 18.17
C GLU A 223 -13.90 -26.45 17.65
N GLN A 224 -13.31 -25.29 17.38
CA GLN A 224 -13.99 -24.18 16.72
C GLN A 224 -14.16 -24.51 15.24
N VAL A 225 -15.40 -24.76 14.84
CA VAL A 225 -15.76 -25.25 13.50
C VAL A 225 -16.31 -24.17 12.59
N ARG A 226 -16.93 -23.12 13.16
CA ARG A 226 -17.46 -22.00 12.40
C ARG A 226 -17.26 -20.67 13.11
N VAL A 227 -16.85 -19.62 12.40
CA VAL A 227 -16.84 -18.24 12.89
C VAL A 227 -17.86 -17.45 12.11
N ILE A 228 -18.88 -16.97 12.82
CA ILE A 228 -20.03 -16.27 12.26
C ILE A 228 -19.80 -14.75 12.26
N LYS A 229 -19.23 -14.26 13.37
CA LYS A 229 -18.93 -12.85 13.58
C LYS A 229 -17.57 -12.69 14.26
N ALA A 230 -16.78 -11.76 13.77
CA ALA A 230 -15.59 -11.26 14.44
C ALA A 230 -15.65 -9.74 14.51
N ALA A 231 -14.80 -9.15 15.34
CA ALA A 231 -14.65 -7.71 15.43
C ALA A 231 -13.18 -7.31 15.32
N PRO A 232 -12.86 -6.16 14.72
CA PRO A 232 -11.53 -5.58 14.77
C PRO A 232 -10.98 -5.55 16.19
N LEU A 233 -9.72 -5.96 16.33
CA LEU A 233 -9.03 -5.97 17.62
C LEU A 233 -8.94 -4.57 18.23
N THR A 234 -8.96 -3.53 17.40
CA THR A 234 -8.96 -2.13 17.87
C THR A 234 -10.20 -1.77 18.68
N LEU A 235 -11.34 -2.43 18.48
CA LEU A 235 -12.60 -2.08 19.17
C LEU A 235 -12.61 -2.45 20.65
N ILE A 236 -11.72 -3.36 21.08
CA ILE A 236 -11.59 -3.70 22.51
C ILE A 236 -10.58 -2.81 23.23
N LEU A 237 -9.85 -1.93 22.54
CA LEU A 237 -8.88 -1.03 23.18
C LEU A 237 -9.58 0.13 23.90
N SER A 238 -8.89 0.81 24.80
CA SER A 238 -9.37 2.08 25.36
C SER A 238 -9.69 3.13 24.28
N ASN A 239 -10.72 3.96 24.54
CA ASN A 239 -11.16 5.02 23.61
C ASN A 239 -10.03 5.99 23.20
N GLU A 240 -9.09 6.23 24.12
CA GLU A 240 -7.89 7.01 23.85
C GLU A 240 -7.05 6.37 22.73
N LEU A 241 -6.72 5.09 22.85
CA LEU A 241 -5.94 4.35 21.85
C LEU A 241 -6.68 4.23 20.53
N GLN A 242 -7.99 3.98 20.55
CA GLN A 242 -8.80 3.96 19.34
C GLN A 242 -8.71 5.30 18.59
N SER A 243 -8.80 6.42 19.31
CA SER A 243 -8.69 7.77 18.74
C SER A 243 -7.28 8.08 18.21
N GLN A 244 -6.24 7.63 18.92
CA GLN A 244 -4.86 7.79 18.47
C GLN A 244 -4.57 6.96 17.20
N LEU A 245 -5.05 5.71 17.14
CA LEU A 245 -4.95 4.86 15.96
C LEU A 245 -5.72 5.42 14.77
N ALA A 246 -6.93 5.94 14.98
CA ALA A 246 -7.71 6.56 13.92
C ALA A 246 -7.03 7.82 13.37
N ARG A 247 -6.53 8.71 14.24
CA ARG A 247 -5.78 9.90 13.83
C ARG A 247 -4.49 9.56 13.10
N LEU A 248 -3.75 8.56 13.59
CA LEU A 248 -2.54 8.10 12.92
C LEU A 248 -2.88 7.59 11.52
N HIS A 249 -3.87 6.68 11.40
CA HIS A 249 -4.28 6.11 10.10
C HIS A 249 -4.68 7.19 9.10
N GLN A 250 -5.48 8.18 9.52
CA GLN A 250 -5.84 9.34 8.69
C GLN A 250 -4.60 10.15 8.26
N SER A 251 -3.63 10.33 9.16
CA SER A 251 -2.38 11.06 8.86
C SER A 251 -1.41 10.31 7.94
N LEU A 252 -1.68 9.02 7.65
CA LEU A 252 -0.90 8.24 6.69
C LEU A 252 -1.16 8.64 5.26
N THR A 253 -2.20 9.44 4.99
CA THR A 253 -2.51 9.97 3.67
C THR A 253 -2.44 11.50 3.70
N THR A 254 -1.75 12.10 2.74
CA THR A 254 -1.69 13.56 2.58
C THR A 254 -1.89 13.96 1.13
N TYR A 255 -2.49 15.11 0.89
CA TYR A 255 -2.67 15.66 -0.44
C TYR A 255 -1.69 16.82 -0.71
N CYS A 256 -1.16 16.92 -1.93
CA CYS A 256 -0.26 18.00 -2.35
C CYS A 256 -0.59 18.50 -3.77
N PRO A 257 -0.89 19.81 -3.97
CA PRO A 257 -1.07 20.84 -2.93
C PRO A 257 -2.22 20.49 -1.98
N ALA A 258 -2.37 21.13 -0.82
CA ALA A 258 -3.41 20.76 0.16
C ALA A 258 -4.84 21.12 -0.31
N THR A 259 -4.95 22.07 -1.25
CA THR A 259 -6.22 22.57 -1.78
C THR A 259 -6.18 22.55 -3.30
N THR A 260 -7.30 22.19 -3.92
CA THR A 260 -7.52 22.35 -5.36
C THR A 260 -8.37 23.61 -5.61
N SER A 261 -8.38 24.06 -6.86
CA SER A 261 -9.35 25.03 -7.35
C SER A 261 -10.78 24.59 -7.05
N ALA A 262 -11.69 25.55 -6.90
CA ALA A 262 -13.11 25.26 -6.77
C ALA A 262 -13.65 24.60 -8.05
N ILE A 263 -14.58 23.66 -7.89
CA ILE A 263 -15.26 23.03 -9.03
C ILE A 263 -16.05 24.11 -9.78
N THR A 264 -15.72 24.30 -11.05
CA THR A 264 -16.47 25.17 -11.97
C THR A 264 -17.68 24.42 -12.52
N SER A 265 -18.70 25.13 -13.00
CA SER A 265 -19.92 24.53 -13.56
C SER A 265 -19.69 23.65 -14.80
N SER A 266 -18.50 23.75 -15.42
CA SER A 266 -18.09 22.95 -16.58
C SER A 266 -17.03 21.87 -16.25
N GLY A 267 -16.68 21.72 -14.97
CA GLY A 267 -15.66 20.78 -14.50
C GLY A 267 -16.24 19.49 -13.92
N THR A 268 -15.48 18.40 -13.99
CA THR A 268 -15.75 17.14 -13.27
C THR A 268 -14.57 16.81 -12.38
N SER A 269 -14.81 16.61 -11.09
CA SER A 269 -13.77 16.19 -10.14
C SER A 269 -13.50 14.69 -10.24
N PHE A 270 -12.26 14.29 -10.01
CA PHE A 270 -11.89 12.89 -9.78
C PHE A 270 -11.05 12.78 -8.51
N ASP A 271 -11.12 11.64 -7.84
CA ASP A 271 -10.36 11.36 -6.63
C ASP A 271 -9.91 9.90 -6.59
N GLY A 272 -8.60 9.70 -6.43
CA GLY A 272 -7.95 8.42 -6.28
C GLY A 272 -7.81 7.94 -4.83
N ALA A 273 -8.45 8.59 -3.86
CA ALA A 273 -8.32 8.27 -2.43
C ALA A 273 -8.64 6.82 -2.06
N SER A 274 -9.52 6.16 -2.83
CA SER A 274 -9.80 4.72 -2.67
C SER A 274 -8.57 3.83 -2.84
N HIS A 275 -7.52 4.35 -3.50
CA HIS A 275 -6.26 3.67 -3.78
C HIS A 275 -5.08 4.26 -3.01
N ALA A 276 -5.34 5.08 -1.99
CA ALA A 276 -4.30 5.73 -1.17
C ALA A 276 -3.37 4.75 -0.43
N PHE A 277 -3.69 3.46 -0.41
CA PHE A 277 -2.87 2.40 0.17
C PHE A 277 -2.54 1.27 -0.80
N ASP A 278 -2.80 1.46 -2.09
CA ASP A 278 -2.35 0.54 -3.14
C ASP A 278 -0.92 0.90 -3.58
N THR A 279 -0.18 -0.09 -4.07
CA THR A 279 1.19 0.14 -4.58
C THR A 279 1.12 0.42 -6.07
N VAL A 280 1.53 1.62 -6.48
CA VAL A 280 1.66 1.98 -7.91
C VAL A 280 2.72 1.10 -8.57
N SER A 281 2.40 0.52 -9.72
CA SER A 281 3.33 -0.27 -10.54
C SER A 281 3.63 0.37 -11.89
N ASN A 282 2.70 1.15 -12.44
CA ASN A 282 2.89 1.87 -13.70
C ASN A 282 2.09 3.17 -13.68
N VAL A 283 2.67 4.22 -14.27
CA VAL A 283 1.95 5.46 -14.56
C VAL A 283 2.04 5.74 -16.05
N ALA A 284 0.89 5.98 -16.67
CA ALA A 284 0.83 6.34 -18.08
C ALA A 284 0.12 7.68 -18.27
N VAL A 285 0.67 8.53 -19.13
CA VAL A 285 0.19 9.90 -19.32
C VAL A 285 -0.13 10.14 -20.79
N ASN A 286 -1.33 10.67 -21.05
CA ASN A 286 -1.75 11.08 -22.37
C ASN A 286 -1.86 12.61 -22.47
N SER A 287 -1.43 13.16 -23.59
CA SER A 287 -1.42 14.59 -23.86
C SER A 287 -1.74 14.85 -25.33
N ASN A 288 -2.40 15.98 -25.61
CA ASN A 288 -2.61 16.48 -26.97
C ASN A 288 -1.42 17.30 -27.50
N GLY A 289 -0.24 17.17 -26.89
CA GLY A 289 0.96 17.93 -27.21
C GLY A 289 1.10 19.25 -26.47
N HIS A 290 0.02 19.78 -25.87
CA HIS A 290 0.07 20.99 -25.06
C HIS A 290 -0.38 20.78 -23.61
N HIS A 291 -1.51 20.09 -23.40
CA HIS A 291 -2.09 19.80 -22.09
C HIS A 291 -2.23 18.29 -21.87
N ILE A 292 -2.26 17.90 -20.61
CA ILE A 292 -2.53 16.52 -20.18
C ILE A 292 -4.03 16.25 -20.30
N LYS A 293 -4.37 15.16 -20.98
CA LYS A 293 -5.74 14.71 -21.24
C LYS A 293 -6.19 13.63 -20.26
N SER A 294 -5.27 12.74 -19.89
CA SER A 294 -5.51 11.71 -18.89
C SER A 294 -4.23 11.22 -18.24
N ILE A 295 -4.37 10.75 -17.00
CA ILE A 295 -3.37 10.02 -16.22
C ILE A 295 -3.96 8.66 -15.90
N SER A 296 -3.21 7.61 -16.14
CA SER A 296 -3.59 6.22 -15.87
C SER A 296 -2.62 5.66 -14.85
N ILE A 297 -3.12 5.07 -13.78
CA ILE A 297 -2.31 4.47 -12.72
C ILE A 297 -2.67 2.98 -12.62
N THR A 298 -1.69 2.12 -12.83
CA THR A 298 -1.81 0.69 -12.55
C THR A 298 -1.30 0.43 -11.14
N TYR A 299 -2.07 -0.35 -10.39
CA TYR A 299 -1.71 -0.80 -9.05
C TYR A 299 -1.36 -2.29 -9.08
N THR A 300 -0.46 -2.74 -8.20
CA THR A 300 -0.10 -4.16 -8.08
C THR A 300 -1.30 -5.05 -7.70
N THR A 301 -2.29 -4.48 -7.02
CA THR A 301 -3.49 -5.17 -6.52
C THR A 301 -4.62 -5.24 -7.54
N GLN A 302 -4.53 -4.54 -8.68
CA GLN A 302 -5.63 -4.41 -9.63
C GLN A 302 -5.29 -4.95 -11.01
N PRO A 303 -6.24 -5.63 -11.67
CA PRO A 303 -6.01 -6.19 -13.01
C PRO A 303 -6.06 -5.12 -14.11
N SER A 304 -6.70 -3.99 -13.85
CA SER A 304 -6.94 -2.92 -14.82
C SER A 304 -6.41 -1.60 -14.27
N PRO A 305 -5.85 -0.73 -15.13
CA PRO A 305 -5.44 0.59 -14.71
C PRO A 305 -6.64 1.47 -14.36
N MET A 306 -6.44 2.34 -13.36
CA MET A 306 -7.38 3.40 -13.03
C MET A 306 -7.09 4.63 -13.88
N ILE A 307 -8.10 5.11 -14.62
CA ILE A 307 -7.94 6.20 -15.58
C ILE A 307 -8.62 7.46 -15.05
N TYR A 308 -7.85 8.53 -14.93
CA TYR A 308 -8.29 9.87 -14.58
C TYR A 308 -8.21 10.76 -15.82
N GLY A 309 -9.35 11.14 -16.39
CA GLY A 309 -9.42 11.88 -17.65
C GLY A 309 -10.37 11.22 -18.66
N ILE A 310 -10.33 11.67 -19.91
CA ILE A 310 -11.36 11.32 -20.91
C ILE A 310 -10.86 10.28 -21.93
N GLU A 311 -9.55 10.19 -22.16
CA GLU A 311 -8.96 9.29 -23.16
C GLU A 311 -8.33 8.04 -22.53
N ARG A 312 -8.67 6.87 -23.08
CA ARG A 312 -8.18 5.56 -22.62
C ARG A 312 -6.87 5.10 -23.23
N ARG A 313 -6.42 5.72 -24.32
CA ARG A 313 -5.13 5.40 -24.93
C ARG A 313 -4.05 6.28 -24.32
N THR A 314 -3.14 5.66 -23.61
CA THR A 314 -1.94 6.31 -23.10
C THR A 314 -0.75 5.85 -23.94
N ASN A 315 0.01 6.79 -24.47
CA ASN A 315 1.15 6.48 -25.36
C ASN A 315 2.49 6.56 -24.64
N ASN A 316 2.48 6.94 -23.36
CA ASN A 316 3.68 7.25 -22.61
C ASN A 316 3.60 6.62 -21.22
N GLU A 317 4.33 5.54 -21.01
CA GLU A 317 4.31 4.76 -19.77
C GLU A 317 5.60 4.93 -18.98
N PHE A 318 5.51 4.76 -17.67
CA PHE A 318 6.61 4.74 -16.74
C PHE A 318 6.39 3.62 -15.73
N GLU A 319 6.93 2.46 -16.07
CA GLU A 319 6.86 1.25 -15.26
C GLU A 319 7.85 1.34 -14.09
N LEU A 320 7.37 1.03 -12.89
CA LEU A 320 8.14 1.00 -11.65
C LEU A 320 8.69 -0.40 -11.39
N LEU A 321 9.93 -0.46 -10.90
CA LEU A 321 10.56 -1.71 -10.48
C LEU A 321 9.98 -2.17 -9.13
N GLY A 322 10.16 -3.45 -8.80
CA GLY A 322 9.72 -3.99 -7.51
C GLY A 322 10.32 -3.22 -6.34
N GLY A 323 9.47 -2.70 -5.44
CA GLY A 323 9.88 -1.88 -4.29
C GLY A 323 10.31 -0.45 -4.63
N GLU A 324 10.17 -0.02 -5.89
CA GLU A 324 10.37 1.37 -6.29
C GLU A 324 9.09 2.18 -6.08
N HIS A 325 9.27 3.44 -5.65
CA HIS A 325 8.16 4.34 -5.38
C HIS A 325 8.41 5.69 -6.03
N ILE A 326 7.35 6.36 -6.48
CA ILE A 326 7.42 7.76 -6.95
C ILE A 326 7.47 8.68 -5.73
N THR A 327 8.45 9.57 -5.69
CA THR A 327 8.76 10.45 -4.55
C THR A 327 8.48 11.91 -4.85
N ASP A 328 8.50 12.28 -6.13
CA ASP A 328 8.30 13.64 -6.57
C ASP A 328 7.50 13.62 -7.88
N VAL A 329 6.53 14.53 -7.98
CA VAL A 329 5.80 14.81 -9.21
C VAL A 329 6.03 16.28 -9.55
N LEU A 330 6.77 16.53 -10.62
CA LEU A 330 6.94 17.87 -11.18
C LEU A 330 5.86 18.07 -12.24
N ALA A 331 4.95 19.01 -12.03
CA ALA A 331 3.90 19.36 -12.98
C ALA A 331 4.10 20.78 -13.51
N TRP A 332 3.81 20.99 -14.78
CA TRP A 332 3.78 22.31 -15.39
C TRP A 332 2.34 22.70 -15.61
N LYS A 333 1.97 23.91 -15.18
CA LYS A 333 0.59 24.39 -15.23
C LYS A 333 0.52 25.81 -15.79
N ASP A 334 -0.43 26.04 -16.69
CA ASP A 334 -0.82 27.37 -17.15
C ASP A 334 -2.25 27.72 -16.68
N HIS A 335 -2.82 28.79 -17.23
CA HIS A 335 -4.18 29.21 -16.87
C HIS A 335 -5.29 28.30 -17.43
N ASN A 336 -4.97 27.41 -18.38
CA ASN A 336 -5.91 26.49 -19.00
C ASN A 336 -5.83 25.09 -18.37
N GLY A 337 -4.68 24.66 -17.87
CA GLY A 337 -4.56 23.41 -17.16
C GLY A 337 -3.14 22.90 -16.99
N VAL A 338 -3.03 21.60 -16.69
CA VAL A 338 -1.74 20.91 -16.57
C VAL A 338 -1.17 20.66 -17.96
N CYS A 339 -0.04 21.30 -18.24
CA CYS A 339 0.66 21.23 -19.51
C CYS A 339 1.55 19.99 -19.63
N GLY A 340 2.24 19.65 -18.54
CA GLY A 340 3.20 18.54 -18.53
C GLY A 340 3.48 17.97 -17.15
N ILE A 341 4.03 16.75 -17.11
CA ILE A 341 4.33 16.00 -15.88
C ILE A 341 5.65 15.25 -16.05
N GLN A 342 6.46 15.23 -14.99
CA GLN A 342 7.63 14.38 -14.85
C GLN A 342 7.66 13.75 -13.44
N LEU A 343 8.03 12.47 -13.38
CA LEU A 343 8.02 11.67 -12.15
C LEU A 343 9.46 11.33 -11.76
N SER A 344 9.77 11.39 -10.46
CA SER A 344 11.05 10.90 -9.90
C SER A 344 10.79 9.81 -8.88
N THR A 345 11.73 8.86 -8.75
CA THR A 345 11.57 7.68 -7.89
C THR A 345 12.58 7.58 -6.76
N SER A 346 12.29 6.71 -5.79
CA SER A 346 13.16 6.34 -4.67
C SER A 346 14.46 5.69 -5.13
N GLN A 347 14.50 5.11 -6.33
CA GLN A 347 15.72 4.55 -6.96
C GLN A 347 16.41 5.55 -7.90
N GLY A 348 15.99 6.81 -7.84
CA GLY A 348 16.49 7.92 -8.61
C GLY A 348 16.32 7.81 -10.12
N ARG A 349 15.35 7.02 -10.59
CA ARG A 349 14.92 7.11 -11.99
C ARG A 349 14.04 8.34 -12.15
N ILE A 350 14.10 8.93 -13.34
CA ILE A 350 13.17 9.98 -13.76
C ILE A 350 12.43 9.46 -14.99
N SER A 351 11.13 9.69 -15.06
CA SER A 351 10.38 9.52 -16.30
C SER A 351 10.83 10.53 -17.37
N LYS A 352 10.46 10.28 -18.62
CA LYS A 352 10.47 11.36 -19.61
C LYS A 352 9.50 12.47 -19.19
N HIS A 353 9.70 13.65 -19.76
CA HIS A 353 8.73 14.73 -19.67
C HIS A 353 7.50 14.37 -20.51
N PHE A 354 6.34 14.24 -19.88
CA PHE A 354 5.08 13.98 -20.56
C PHE A 354 4.36 15.30 -20.82
N GLY A 355 3.84 15.50 -22.04
CA GLY A 355 3.15 16.74 -22.43
C GLY A 355 4.11 17.86 -22.85
N SER A 356 3.71 19.11 -22.63
CA SER A 356 4.49 20.29 -23.01
C SER A 356 5.20 20.92 -21.82
N ALA A 357 6.25 21.69 -22.09
CA ALA A 357 6.96 22.48 -21.07
C ALA A 357 6.32 23.87 -20.85
N GLY A 358 5.11 24.09 -21.37
CA GLY A 358 4.36 25.33 -21.19
C GLY A 358 3.90 25.51 -19.75
N GLY A 359 3.74 26.76 -19.32
CA GLY A 359 3.30 27.09 -17.96
C GLY A 359 4.44 27.15 -16.94
N SER A 360 4.06 27.23 -15.66
CA SER A 360 4.99 27.31 -14.53
C SER A 360 5.16 25.92 -13.89
N PRO A 361 6.39 25.48 -13.60
CA PRO A 361 6.62 24.22 -12.90
C PRO A 361 6.28 24.32 -11.41
N GLU A 362 5.68 23.26 -10.87
CA GLU A 362 5.36 23.06 -9.47
C GLU A 362 5.78 21.65 -9.05
N ILE A 363 6.55 21.53 -7.96
CA ILE A 363 6.84 20.24 -7.36
C ILE A 363 5.74 19.90 -6.36
N MET A 364 5.05 18.79 -6.63
CA MET A 364 4.17 18.16 -5.68
C MET A 364 4.92 17.00 -5.02
N ARG A 365 5.02 17.05 -3.69
CA ARG A 365 5.69 16.03 -2.86
C ARG A 365 5.19 16.11 -1.42
N SER A 366 5.39 15.03 -0.67
CA SER A 366 5.17 15.00 0.77
C SER A 366 6.36 14.34 1.45
N SER A 367 7.02 15.02 2.39
CA SER A 367 8.22 14.47 3.04
C SER A 367 7.91 13.13 3.71
N GLY A 368 8.75 12.13 3.43
CA GLY A 368 8.59 10.75 3.88
C GLY A 368 7.46 9.97 3.18
N GLY A 369 6.76 10.57 2.22
CA GLY A 369 5.65 9.95 1.52
C GLY A 369 6.03 9.42 0.14
N CYS A 370 5.23 8.48 -0.37
CA CYS A 370 5.26 8.08 -1.77
C CYS A 370 3.91 8.30 -2.45
N LEU A 371 3.94 8.56 -3.76
CA LEU A 371 2.73 8.76 -4.54
C LEU A 371 1.91 7.47 -4.54
N SER A 372 0.65 7.58 -4.15
CA SER A 372 -0.32 6.48 -4.17
C SER A 372 -1.51 6.73 -5.08
N GLY A 373 -1.71 7.97 -5.52
CA GLY A 373 -2.84 8.30 -6.37
C GLY A 373 -2.86 9.78 -6.74
N VAL A 374 -3.88 10.16 -7.50
CA VAL A 374 -4.11 11.54 -7.91
C VAL A 374 -5.58 11.90 -7.76
N SER A 375 -5.84 13.18 -7.58
CA SER A 375 -7.16 13.80 -7.56
C SER A 375 -7.10 15.12 -8.33
N GLY A 376 -8.23 15.70 -8.68
CA GLY A 376 -8.23 16.96 -9.43
C GLY A 376 -9.51 17.24 -10.16
N ILE A 377 -9.42 18.14 -11.14
CA ILE A 377 -10.55 18.62 -11.94
C ILE A 377 -10.23 18.45 -13.42
N ILE A 378 -11.17 17.85 -14.13
CA ILE A 378 -11.18 17.79 -15.60
C ILE A 378 -12.09 18.90 -16.10
N GLN A 379 -11.62 19.72 -17.03
CA GLN A 379 -12.42 20.73 -17.71
C GLN A 379 -12.09 20.69 -19.20
N THR A 380 -13.10 20.84 -20.07
CA THR A 380 -12.92 20.91 -21.54
C THR A 380 -12.02 19.82 -22.15
N GLY A 381 -12.05 18.60 -21.60
CA GLY A 381 -11.24 17.51 -22.14
C GLY A 381 -9.86 17.34 -21.51
N ILE A 382 -9.39 18.28 -20.68
CA ILE A 382 -8.03 18.31 -20.12
C ILE A 382 -8.05 18.23 -18.59
N ILE A 383 -6.95 17.77 -17.99
CA ILE A 383 -6.72 17.89 -16.55
C ILE A 383 -6.39 19.37 -16.28
N HIS A 384 -7.38 20.08 -15.75
CA HIS A 384 -7.27 21.50 -15.43
C HIS A 384 -6.52 21.73 -14.13
N ASP A 385 -6.80 20.90 -13.12
CA ASP A 385 -6.12 20.94 -11.84
C ASP A 385 -5.74 19.54 -11.38
N LEU A 386 -4.60 19.43 -10.71
CA LEU A 386 -4.02 18.16 -10.29
C LEU A 386 -3.50 18.27 -8.86
N GLN A 387 -3.88 17.30 -8.05
CA GLN A 387 -3.44 17.10 -6.69
C GLN A 387 -2.96 15.66 -6.54
N THR A 388 -1.82 15.50 -5.89
CA THR A 388 -1.18 14.21 -5.66
C THR A 388 -1.53 13.69 -4.28
N ILE A 389 -1.78 12.38 -4.18
CA ILE A 389 -2.12 11.69 -2.93
C ILE A 389 -0.91 10.88 -2.50
N TRP A 390 -0.41 11.16 -1.31
CA TRP A 390 0.80 10.57 -0.76
C TRP A 390 0.48 9.69 0.42
N ARG A 391 1.08 8.49 0.46
CA ARG A 391 1.00 7.57 1.59
C ARG A 391 2.31 7.54 2.37
N HIS A 392 2.23 7.34 3.69
CA HIS A 392 3.36 7.44 4.63
C HIS A 392 3.64 6.14 5.41
N ASP A 393 2.99 5.05 5.04
CA ASP A 393 3.09 3.74 5.70
C ASP A 393 4.13 2.81 5.05
N VAL A 394 4.77 3.27 3.98
CA VAL A 394 5.83 2.55 3.25
C VAL A 394 7.10 3.39 3.26
N GLN A 395 8.17 2.85 3.84
CA GLN A 395 9.50 3.45 3.75
C GLN A 395 10.12 2.99 2.44
N GLY A 396 10.25 3.90 1.48
CA GLY A 396 11.25 3.70 0.43
C GLY A 396 12.62 3.70 1.10
N SER A 397 13.30 2.56 1.14
CA SER A 397 14.75 2.55 1.33
C SER A 397 15.36 3.50 0.30
N GLY A 398 15.99 4.59 0.75
CA GLY A 398 16.48 5.66 -0.14
C GLY A 398 15.61 6.92 -0.24
N LEU A 399 14.53 7.03 0.56
CA LEU A 399 13.88 8.32 0.85
C LEU A 399 14.73 9.23 1.76
N THR A 400 15.99 8.86 1.98
CA THR A 400 16.94 9.54 2.85
C THR A 400 17.34 10.90 2.29
N GLY A 401 17.16 11.91 3.14
CA GLY A 401 17.38 13.32 2.90
C GLY A 401 16.05 14.07 2.90
N ASP A 402 15.84 14.93 3.90
CA ASP A 402 14.91 16.06 3.77
C ASP A 402 15.41 16.92 2.61
N ARG A 403 15.02 16.55 1.39
CA ARG A 403 15.37 17.31 0.19
C ARG A 403 14.61 18.61 0.31
N GLU A 404 15.28 19.73 0.20
CA GLU A 404 14.61 21.01 0.02
C GLU A 404 14.62 21.35 -1.46
N SER A 405 13.44 21.56 -2.03
CA SER A 405 13.33 22.10 -3.38
C SER A 405 13.21 23.61 -3.28
N SER A 406 13.98 24.33 -4.09
CA SER A 406 13.76 25.75 -4.30
C SER A 406 12.48 25.97 -5.11
N GLN A 407 11.89 27.15 -4.97
CA GLN A 407 10.85 27.61 -5.90
C GLN A 407 11.43 27.66 -7.33
N TYR A 408 10.62 27.28 -8.32
CA TYR A 408 11.00 27.45 -9.71
C TYR A 408 10.76 28.89 -10.15
N LEU A 409 11.81 29.51 -10.65
CA LEU A 409 11.78 30.85 -11.24
C LEU A 409 12.30 30.75 -12.67
N GLY A 410 11.65 31.43 -13.62
CA GLY A 410 12.05 31.39 -15.03
C GLY A 410 10.89 31.68 -15.99
N GLY A 411 11.11 31.38 -17.27
CA GLY A 411 10.12 31.51 -18.33
C GLY A 411 9.32 30.22 -18.59
N MET A 412 8.24 30.34 -19.36
CA MET A 412 7.31 29.24 -19.69
C MET A 412 7.77 28.35 -20.87
N GLY A 413 9.07 28.20 -21.09
CA GLY A 413 9.61 27.53 -22.26
C GLY A 413 10.96 26.86 -22.05
N GLY A 414 11.37 26.06 -23.03
CA GLY A 414 12.59 25.25 -22.99
C GLY A 414 12.30 23.75 -22.84
N ILE A 415 13.36 22.95 -22.81
CA ILE A 415 13.27 21.52 -22.51
C ILE A 415 13.67 21.35 -21.04
N PRO A 416 12.78 20.84 -20.17
CA PRO A 416 13.12 20.64 -18.77
C PRO A 416 14.19 19.57 -18.64
N PHE A 417 15.11 19.77 -17.70
CA PHE A 417 16.18 18.83 -17.42
C PHE A 417 16.38 18.68 -15.92
N ASN A 418 16.87 17.50 -15.52
CA ASN A 418 17.14 17.17 -14.13
C ASN A 418 18.26 16.12 -14.06
N ASP A 419 19.33 16.45 -13.34
CA ASP A 419 20.51 15.59 -13.15
C ASP A 419 20.36 14.61 -11.98
N TRP A 420 19.17 14.47 -11.39
CA TRP A 420 18.89 13.53 -10.29
C TRP A 420 19.45 12.10 -10.48
N PRO A 421 19.43 11.49 -11.70
CA PRO A 421 19.99 10.16 -11.89
C PRO A 421 21.49 10.05 -11.61
N PHE A 422 22.21 11.17 -11.57
CA PHE A 422 23.63 11.24 -11.26
C PHE A 422 23.90 11.42 -9.76
N VAL A 423 22.93 11.90 -8.96
CA VAL A 423 23.08 12.28 -7.54
C VAL A 423 22.25 11.40 -6.59
N LYS A 424 21.87 10.20 -7.03
CA LYS A 424 21.00 9.27 -6.30
C LYS A 424 21.46 8.94 -4.88
N HIS A 425 22.77 9.00 -4.65
CA HIS A 425 23.42 8.81 -3.35
C HIS A 425 24.02 10.14 -2.90
N SER A 426 23.18 11.06 -2.43
CA SER A 426 23.62 12.40 -1.97
C SER A 426 24.76 12.35 -0.96
N ASP A 427 24.85 11.24 -0.20
CA ASP A 427 25.83 11.06 0.86
C ASP A 427 27.20 10.63 0.32
N SER A 428 27.28 10.10 -0.91
CA SER A 428 28.53 9.66 -1.54
C SER A 428 28.87 10.37 -2.84
N VAL A 429 27.93 11.15 -3.40
CA VAL A 429 28.09 11.86 -4.67
C VAL A 429 28.30 13.35 -4.44
N HIS A 430 29.41 13.87 -4.94
CA HIS A 430 29.76 15.29 -4.86
C HIS A 430 30.00 15.91 -6.23
N ILE A 431 29.81 17.23 -6.35
CA ILE A 431 30.17 17.97 -7.57
C ILE A 431 31.69 18.06 -7.66
N GLY A 432 32.28 17.49 -8.71
CA GLY A 432 33.72 17.59 -8.97
C GLY A 432 34.10 18.72 -9.93
N ARG A 433 33.23 19.00 -10.91
CA ARG A 433 33.44 20.06 -11.90
C ARG A 433 32.12 20.66 -12.40
N ILE A 434 32.11 21.97 -12.59
CA ILE A 434 31.04 22.73 -13.24
C ILE A 434 31.60 23.29 -14.55
N LEU A 435 30.92 23.03 -15.66
CA LEU A 435 31.16 23.67 -16.95
C LEU A 435 29.98 24.59 -17.23
N VAL A 436 30.27 25.85 -17.54
CA VAL A 436 29.28 26.83 -17.99
C VAL A 436 29.73 27.37 -19.34
N LYS A 437 28.82 27.36 -20.32
CA LYS A 437 29.00 28.12 -21.56
C LYS A 437 28.34 29.47 -21.40
N CYS A 438 29.11 30.52 -21.67
CA CYS A 438 28.60 31.89 -21.60
C CYS A 438 29.20 32.77 -22.69
N GLY A 439 28.33 33.53 -23.36
CA GLY A 439 28.66 34.57 -24.32
C GLY A 439 28.07 35.91 -23.88
N SER A 440 27.01 36.36 -24.55
CA SER A 440 26.17 37.50 -24.13
C SER A 440 25.13 37.14 -23.06
N LEU A 441 24.93 35.83 -22.83
CA LEU A 441 24.07 35.23 -21.81
C LEU A 441 24.73 33.95 -21.27
N ILE A 442 24.12 33.31 -20.28
CA ILE A 442 24.44 31.92 -19.95
C ILE A 442 23.77 31.01 -20.98
N ASP A 443 24.58 30.35 -21.81
CA ASP A 443 24.11 29.50 -22.90
C ASP A 443 23.85 28.06 -22.47
N GLY A 444 24.61 27.57 -21.50
CA GLY A 444 24.40 26.22 -20.97
C GLY A 444 25.30 25.85 -19.80
N ILE A 445 24.96 24.73 -19.17
CA ILE A 445 25.62 24.20 -17.99
C ILE A 445 25.77 22.69 -18.09
N GLN A 446 26.84 22.17 -17.51
CA GLN A 446 27.07 20.74 -17.37
C GLN A 446 27.87 20.45 -16.12
N ILE A 447 27.43 19.44 -15.36
CA ILE A 447 28.05 19.06 -14.11
C ILE A 447 28.79 17.72 -14.28
N THR A 448 29.94 17.60 -13.64
CA THR A 448 30.63 16.32 -13.44
C THR A 448 30.57 15.97 -11.97
N TYR A 449 30.00 14.82 -11.67
CA TYR A 449 29.84 14.26 -10.34
C TYR A 449 30.96 13.26 -10.03
N ARG A 450 31.38 13.20 -8.78
CA ARG A 450 32.32 12.21 -8.24
C ARG A 450 31.57 11.39 -7.20
N ASP A 451 31.47 10.09 -7.42
CA ASP A 451 30.87 9.14 -6.49
C ASP A 451 31.96 8.36 -5.76
N PHE A 452 32.02 8.51 -4.45
CA PHE A 452 33.00 7.86 -3.58
C PHE A 452 32.57 6.46 -3.12
N GLY A 453 31.32 6.07 -3.37
CA GLY A 453 30.75 4.79 -2.92
C GLY A 453 30.86 4.59 -1.40
N SER A 454 30.51 3.39 -0.94
CA SER A 454 30.54 3.04 0.49
C SER A 454 31.88 2.44 0.97
N GLY A 455 32.98 2.60 0.23
CA GLY A 455 34.28 2.03 0.64
C GLY A 455 35.39 1.92 -0.41
N GLY A 456 35.33 2.68 -1.52
CA GLY A 456 36.40 2.71 -2.52
C GLY A 456 37.36 3.89 -2.30
N ASN A 457 38.67 3.68 -2.45
CA ASN A 457 39.67 4.76 -2.33
C ASN A 457 39.67 5.72 -3.54
N ASP A 458 39.15 5.31 -4.70
CA ASP A 458 39.10 6.13 -5.91
C ASP A 458 37.65 6.46 -6.32
N PRO A 459 37.27 7.75 -6.39
CA PRO A 459 35.93 8.14 -6.79
C PRO A 459 35.68 7.90 -8.28
N THR A 460 34.52 7.37 -8.62
CA THR A 460 34.10 7.27 -10.02
C THR A 460 33.58 8.63 -10.49
N SER A 461 34.16 9.16 -11.57
CA SER A 461 33.73 10.43 -12.16
C SER A 461 32.71 10.20 -13.27
N ARG A 462 31.55 10.85 -13.16
CA ARG A 462 30.46 10.78 -14.15
C ARG A 462 30.08 12.16 -14.63
N LYS A 463 30.08 12.34 -15.95
CA LYS A 463 29.69 13.58 -16.61
C LYS A 463 28.20 13.54 -16.92
N ALA A 464 27.44 14.51 -16.44
CA ALA A 464 26.03 14.65 -16.76
C ALA A 464 25.82 15.13 -18.19
N ASN A 465 24.57 15.14 -18.65
CA ASN A 465 24.22 15.69 -19.95
C ASN A 465 24.52 17.20 -19.98
N TYR A 466 24.83 17.70 -21.18
CA TYR A 466 24.97 19.13 -21.39
C TYR A 466 23.58 19.76 -21.56
N HIS A 467 23.29 20.80 -20.79
CA HIS A 467 21.98 21.46 -20.78
C HIS A 467 22.13 22.89 -21.29
N GLY A 468 21.57 23.18 -22.47
CA GLY A 468 21.57 24.52 -23.06
C GLY A 468 21.91 24.54 -24.55
N GLY A 469 22.13 25.74 -25.08
CA GLY A 469 22.52 25.99 -26.47
C GLY A 469 24.00 25.76 -26.74
N SER A 470 24.40 25.76 -28.01
CA SER A 470 25.80 25.57 -28.43
C SER A 470 26.66 26.84 -28.32
N GLY A 471 26.04 27.99 -28.04
CA GLY A 471 26.69 29.31 -27.96
C GLY A 471 27.70 29.48 -26.83
N GLY A 472 28.32 30.65 -26.79
CA GLY A 472 29.23 31.06 -25.72
C GLY A 472 30.60 30.38 -25.72
N HIS A 473 31.45 30.80 -24.79
CA HIS A 473 32.75 30.18 -24.52
C HIS A 473 32.66 29.30 -23.28
N GLU A 474 33.35 28.16 -23.33
CA GLU A 474 33.41 27.24 -22.19
C GLU A 474 34.27 27.82 -21.08
N ARG A 475 33.72 27.81 -19.86
CA ARG A 475 34.44 28.10 -18.63
C ARG A 475 34.19 26.97 -17.65
N PHE A 476 35.24 26.57 -16.94
CA PHE A 476 35.15 25.46 -15.99
C PHE A 476 35.58 25.86 -14.58
N PHE A 477 34.96 25.21 -13.61
CA PHE A 477 35.27 25.31 -12.20
C PHE A 477 35.49 23.92 -11.63
N ASN A 478 36.72 23.62 -11.22
CA ASN A 478 37.03 22.37 -10.54
C ASN A 478 36.93 22.57 -9.04
N LEU A 479 36.25 21.64 -8.38
CA LEU A 479 36.18 21.57 -6.93
C LEU A 479 37.23 20.59 -6.42
N ALA A 480 38.00 21.03 -5.43
CA ALA A 480 38.94 20.19 -4.71
C ALA A 480 38.20 19.13 -3.86
N PRO A 481 38.89 18.07 -3.38
CA PRO A 481 38.31 17.19 -2.36
C PRO A 481 37.82 18.01 -1.15
N ASN A 482 36.65 17.68 -0.62
CA ASN A 482 35.96 18.38 0.49
C ASN A 482 35.54 19.84 0.20
N GLU A 483 35.76 20.34 -1.02
CA GLU A 483 35.20 21.62 -1.48
C GLU A 483 33.78 21.38 -2.01
N HIS A 484 32.81 22.16 -1.52
CA HIS A 484 31.42 22.08 -1.96
C HIS A 484 30.80 23.47 -2.13
N ILE A 485 29.79 23.57 -3.00
CA ILE A 485 29.05 24.82 -3.21
C ILE A 485 28.17 25.08 -1.99
N VAL A 486 28.32 26.27 -1.40
CA VAL A 486 27.48 26.75 -0.29
C VAL A 486 26.48 27.81 -0.72
N THR A 487 26.73 28.47 -1.86
CA THR A 487 25.82 29.49 -2.39
C THR A 487 25.91 29.59 -3.91
N ILE A 488 24.76 29.71 -4.55
CA ILE A 488 24.64 30.08 -5.97
C ILE A 488 23.91 31.43 -6.01
N THR A 489 24.53 32.41 -6.64
CA THR A 489 23.92 33.73 -6.88
C THR A 489 23.90 34.01 -8.37
N GLY A 490 22.96 34.82 -8.82
CA GLY A 490 22.83 35.16 -10.23
C GLY A 490 22.16 36.49 -10.44
N ARG A 491 22.25 36.98 -11.68
CA ARG A 491 21.50 38.14 -12.17
C ARG A 491 20.77 37.72 -13.42
N HIS A 492 19.53 38.18 -13.54
CA HIS A 492 18.73 37.97 -14.73
C HIS A 492 18.05 39.28 -15.16
N LYS A 493 17.77 39.37 -16.45
CA LYS A 493 16.75 40.27 -17.02
C LYS A 493 15.63 39.38 -17.56
N GLY A 494 15.50 39.29 -18.88
CA GLY A 494 14.70 38.25 -19.54
C GLY A 494 15.37 36.87 -19.51
N TYR A 495 16.70 36.82 -19.40
CA TYR A 495 17.50 35.59 -19.28
C TYR A 495 18.58 35.77 -18.21
N ILE A 496 19.17 34.65 -17.77
CA ILE A 496 20.31 34.67 -16.85
C ILE A 496 21.54 35.18 -17.61
N ASP A 497 22.07 36.33 -17.18
CA ASP A 497 23.27 36.95 -17.76
C ASP A 497 24.51 36.83 -16.85
N GLN A 498 24.31 36.28 -15.65
CA GLN A 498 25.37 36.07 -14.69
C GLN A 498 25.04 34.93 -13.72
N LEU A 499 26.02 34.07 -13.49
CA LEU A 499 26.00 33.06 -12.43
C LEU A 499 27.29 33.13 -11.62
N ARG A 500 27.17 32.97 -10.31
CA ARG A 500 28.31 32.92 -9.39
C ARG A 500 28.11 31.79 -8.40
N PHE A 501 29.12 30.92 -8.33
CA PHE A 501 29.19 29.83 -7.37
C PHE A 501 30.19 30.20 -6.28
N VAL A 502 29.81 29.99 -5.03
CA VAL A 502 30.65 30.22 -3.85
C VAL A 502 30.81 28.90 -3.11
N THR A 503 32.04 28.56 -2.73
CA THR A 503 32.35 27.32 -2.02
C THR A 503 32.59 27.57 -0.53
N ASN A 504 32.56 26.49 0.26
CA ASN A 504 32.87 26.52 1.69
C ASN A 504 34.30 27.03 2.02
N THR A 505 35.22 27.01 1.04
CA THR A 505 36.58 27.54 1.19
C THR A 505 36.67 29.04 0.92
N GLY A 506 35.55 29.70 0.60
CA GLY A 506 35.49 31.10 0.19
C GLY A 506 35.87 31.35 -1.27
N LYS A 507 36.27 30.31 -2.02
CA LYS A 507 36.53 30.41 -3.46
C LYS A 507 35.22 30.73 -4.16
N ALA A 508 35.26 31.74 -5.03
CA ALA A 508 34.10 32.12 -5.83
C ALA A 508 34.49 32.17 -7.30
N LEU A 509 33.66 31.57 -8.15
CA LEU A 509 33.79 31.74 -9.59
C LEU A 509 32.56 32.44 -10.14
N LYS A 510 32.82 33.54 -10.86
CA LYS A 510 31.81 34.37 -11.50
C LYS A 510 31.85 34.15 -13.00
N PHE A 511 30.74 33.70 -13.55
CA PHE A 511 30.44 33.64 -14.96
C PHE A 511 29.62 34.88 -15.30
N GLN A 512 30.27 35.86 -15.94
CA GLN A 512 29.69 37.16 -16.24
C GLN A 512 29.93 37.48 -17.71
N VAL A 513 28.89 37.99 -18.34
CA VAL A 513 28.92 38.67 -19.64
C VAL A 513 29.58 40.05 -19.47
N TYR A 514 30.55 40.38 -20.33
CA TYR A 514 31.12 41.73 -20.41
C TYR A 514 30.34 42.60 -21.39
#